data_AF-A0A023FZ49-F1
#
_entry.id   AF-A0A023FZ49-F1
#
_cell.length_a   1.000
_cell.length_b   1.000
_cell.length_c   1.000
_cell.angle_alpha   90.00
_cell.angle_beta   90.00
_cell.angle_gamma   90.00
#
_symmetry.space_group_name_H-M   'P 1'
#
loop_
_entity.id
_entity.type
_entity.pdbx_description
1 polymer ?
#
loop_
_entity_poly.entity_id
_entity_poly.type
_entity_poly.pdbx_seq_one_letter_code
_entity_poly.pdbx_strand_id
1 'polypeptide(L)'
;RTVLTLTCALMSSSSWLRSCSSALDLEMVATAVEMESAKIAPEDRTFCAHKLIELRACMKAKFPFITACGHERHEYSACMHEDYTIRFKEYERARRLKEREERLAKKAKPLLQE
;
A
#
# COMPACT_ATOMS: atom_id res chain seq x y z
N ARG A 1 -46.29 13.82 26.00
CA ARG A 1 -46.91 12.92 25.00
C ARG A 1 -46.37 13.34 23.63
N THR A 2 -45.62 12.57 22.87
CA THR A 2 -45.02 11.23 23.02
C THR A 2 -44.46 10.96 21.61
N VAL A 3 -43.15 11.11 21.43
CA VAL A 3 -42.18 10.04 21.11
C VAL A 3 -42.16 9.64 19.61
N LEU A 4 -40.94 9.67 19.04
CA LEU A 4 -40.49 9.17 17.72
C LEU A 4 -41.05 9.95 16.51
N THR A 5 -40.25 10.63 15.71
CA THR A 5 -39.09 10.13 14.92
C THR A 5 -38.11 11.30 14.65
N LEU A 6 -36.88 11.44 15.17
CA LEU A 6 -35.89 10.51 15.73
C LEU A 6 -35.43 9.41 14.78
N THR A 7 -34.87 9.79 13.61
CA THR A 7 -33.81 9.00 12.94
C THR A 7 -32.81 9.80 12.10
N CYS A 8 -33.02 11.08 11.77
CA CYS A 8 -32.08 11.81 10.89
C CYS A 8 -31.04 12.72 11.57
N ALA A 9 -31.05 12.87 12.91
CA ALA A 9 -30.24 13.90 13.60
C ALA A 9 -29.27 13.39 14.69
N LEU A 10 -28.92 12.09 14.71
CA LEU A 10 -28.00 11.53 15.73
C LEU A 10 -26.96 10.56 15.15
N MET A 11 -26.43 10.88 13.97
CA MET A 11 -25.07 10.48 13.58
C MET A 11 -24.27 11.72 13.21
N SER A 12 -24.36 12.74 14.07
CA SER A 12 -23.43 13.87 14.06
C SER A 12 -22.13 13.42 14.72
N SER A 13 -21.30 12.75 13.94
CA SER A 13 -19.87 12.63 14.20
C SER A 13 -19.18 12.47 12.86
N SER A 14 -19.28 13.53 12.07
CA SER A 14 -18.64 13.82 10.79
C SER A 14 -17.10 13.75 10.84
N SER A 15 -16.52 13.13 11.87
CA SER A 15 -15.08 13.08 12.11
C SER A 15 -14.42 11.79 11.64
N TRP A 16 -15.14 10.69 11.44
CA TRP A 16 -14.50 9.41 11.07
C TRP A 16 -14.36 9.18 9.56
N LEU A 17 -15.19 9.82 8.72
CA LEU A 17 -15.05 9.70 7.26
C LEU A 17 -13.88 10.52 6.67
N ARG A 18 -13.21 11.36 7.48
CA ARG A 18 -12.20 12.31 6.98
C ARG A 18 -10.74 11.89 7.18
N SER A 19 -10.45 10.74 7.78
CA SER A 19 -9.06 10.25 7.97
C SER A 19 -8.67 9.08 7.08
N CYS A 20 -9.53 8.65 6.15
CA CYS A 20 -9.29 7.45 5.33
C CYS A 20 -8.73 7.75 3.92
N SER A 21 -8.48 9.01 3.55
CA SER A 21 -8.32 9.39 2.13
C SER A 21 -6.93 9.88 1.69
N SER A 22 -5.85 9.59 2.41
CA SER A 22 -4.51 10.05 1.97
C SER A 22 -3.41 9.00 2.13
N ALA A 23 -3.75 7.73 1.94
CA ALA A 23 -2.80 6.64 2.05
C ALA A 23 -2.74 5.83 0.76
N LEU A 24 -1.58 5.95 0.12
CA LEU A 24 -1.07 5.20 -1.03
C LEU A 24 -1.73 5.47 -2.38
N ASP A 25 -1.33 6.59 -3.00
CA ASP A 25 -1.26 6.64 -4.45
C ASP A 25 0.08 6.01 -4.88
N LEU A 26 0.17 4.67 -4.85
CA LEU A 26 1.22 3.96 -5.59
C LEU A 26 0.79 3.96 -7.06
N GLU A 27 1.29 4.93 -7.82
CA GLU A 27 1.01 5.03 -9.26
C GLU A 27 1.68 3.87 -10.01
N MET A 28 0.88 3.07 -10.72
CA MET A 28 1.40 2.06 -11.63
C MET A 28 1.96 2.75 -12.88
N VAL A 29 3.28 2.93 -12.93
CA VAL A 29 3.96 3.65 -14.01
C VAL A 29 4.02 2.86 -15.33
N ALA A 30 4.10 1.53 -15.27
CA ALA A 30 4.22 0.69 -16.46
C ALA A 30 2.86 0.41 -17.12
N THR A 31 2.76 0.59 -18.43
CA THR A 31 1.54 0.24 -19.17
C THR A 31 1.43 -1.29 -19.34
N ALA A 32 0.20 -1.81 -19.42
CA ALA A 32 -0.04 -3.25 -19.59
C ALA A 32 0.61 -3.81 -20.89
N VAL A 33 0.60 -3.00 -21.95
CA VAL A 33 1.18 -3.36 -23.25
C VAL A 33 2.70 -3.53 -23.17
N GLU A 34 3.38 -2.65 -22.42
CA GLU A 34 4.83 -2.75 -22.22
C GLU A 34 5.21 -4.02 -21.46
N MET A 35 4.44 -4.39 -20.43
CA MET A 35 4.67 -5.61 -19.65
C MET A 35 4.49 -6.90 -20.47
N GLU A 36 3.51 -6.93 -21.37
CA GLU A 36 3.30 -8.06 -22.29
C GLU A 36 4.43 -8.15 -23.32
N SER A 37 4.85 -7.01 -23.89
CA SER A 37 5.93 -6.95 -24.87
C SER A 37 7.26 -7.46 -24.30
N ALA A 38 7.51 -7.16 -23.02
CA ALA A 38 8.71 -7.56 -22.31
C ALA A 38 8.66 -9.02 -21.77
N LYS A 39 7.54 -9.73 -21.99
CA LYS A 39 7.32 -11.12 -21.54
C LYS A 39 7.64 -11.31 -20.04
N ILE A 40 7.17 -10.40 -19.20
CA ILE A 40 7.37 -10.47 -17.75
C ILE A 40 6.49 -11.59 -17.17
N ALA A 41 7.06 -12.42 -16.29
CA ALA A 41 6.31 -13.44 -15.55
C ALA A 41 5.26 -12.78 -14.64
N PRO A 42 4.11 -13.44 -14.37
CA PRO A 42 3.07 -12.86 -13.53
C PRO A 42 3.52 -12.43 -12.13
N GLU A 43 4.47 -13.16 -11.55
CA GLU A 43 5.00 -12.87 -10.22
C GLU A 43 5.81 -11.56 -10.17
N ASP A 44 6.44 -11.19 -11.28
CA ASP A 44 7.29 -10.00 -11.39
C ASP A 44 6.51 -8.77 -11.88
N ARG A 45 5.19 -8.88 -12.09
CA ARG A 45 4.30 -7.75 -12.48
C ARG A 45 3.92 -6.88 -11.27
N THR A 46 4.91 -6.51 -10.47
CA THR A 46 4.75 -5.59 -9.33
C THR A 46 4.83 -4.14 -9.77
N PHE A 47 4.55 -3.19 -8.86
CA PHE A 47 4.69 -1.74 -9.10
C PHE A 47 6.06 -1.37 -9.70
N CYS A 48 7.10 -2.12 -9.34
CA CYS A 48 8.46 -1.95 -9.81
C CYS A 48 8.79 -2.45 -11.23
N ALA A 49 7.81 -2.96 -11.99
CA ALA A 49 8.06 -3.58 -13.30
C ALA A 49 8.73 -2.65 -14.33
N HIS A 50 8.55 -1.33 -14.20
CA HIS A 50 9.19 -0.33 -15.06
C HIS A 50 10.72 -0.38 -14.99
N LYS A 51 11.30 -0.47 -13.78
CA LYS A 51 12.76 -0.62 -13.58
C LYS A 51 13.31 -1.95 -14.08
N LEU A 52 12.50 -3.01 -14.06
CA LEU A 52 12.90 -4.32 -14.57
C LEU A 52 13.06 -4.30 -16.10
N ILE A 53 12.23 -3.52 -16.82
CA ILE A 53 12.33 -3.35 -18.26
C ILE A 53 13.63 -2.61 -18.62
N GLU A 54 13.95 -1.52 -17.90
CA GLU A 54 15.18 -0.75 -18.08
C GLU A 54 16.43 -1.63 -17.86
N LEU A 55 16.41 -2.44 -16.80
CA LEU A 55 17.48 -3.38 -16.52
C LEU A 55 17.68 -4.40 -17.66
N ARG A 56 16.59 -5.00 -18.15
CA ARG A 56 16.66 -5.95 -19.28
C ARG A 56 17.13 -5.30 -20.58
N ALA A 57 16.72 -4.06 -20.84
CA ALA A 57 17.18 -3.29 -21.99
C ALA A 57 18.70 -3.04 -21.91
N CYS A 58 19.20 -2.65 -20.74
CA CYS A 58 20.62 -2.46 -20.48
C CYS A 58 21.44 -3.77 -20.64
N MET A 59 20.92 -4.90 -20.16
CA MET A 59 21.56 -6.22 -20.34
C MET A 59 21.68 -6.60 -21.81
N LYS A 60 20.65 -6.33 -22.62
CA LYS A 60 20.65 -6.60 -24.06
C LYS A 60 21.64 -5.70 -24.81
N ALA A 61 21.76 -4.43 -24.42
CA ALA A 61 22.63 -3.47 -25.06
C ALA A 61 24.13 -3.70 -24.76
N LYS A 62 24.46 -4.18 -23.55
CA LYS A 62 25.85 -4.29 -23.07
C LYS A 62 26.43 -5.71 -23.10
N PHE A 63 25.78 -6.67 -23.76
CA PHE A 63 26.32 -8.03 -23.90
C PHE A 63 27.65 -8.00 -24.66
N PRO A 64 28.78 -8.53 -24.13
CA PRO A 64 28.95 -9.52 -23.05
C PRO A 64 29.23 -8.94 -21.64
N PHE A 65 29.46 -7.63 -21.51
CA PHE A 65 29.80 -6.95 -20.26
C PHE A 65 28.57 -6.56 -19.44
N ILE A 66 27.79 -7.57 -19.02
CA ILE A 66 26.54 -7.38 -18.25
C ILE A 66 26.80 -6.70 -16.89
N THR A 67 28.01 -6.85 -16.34
CA THR A 67 28.44 -6.25 -15.07
C THR A 67 28.46 -4.72 -15.09
N ALA A 68 28.52 -4.10 -16.26
CA ALA A 68 28.48 -2.64 -16.42
C ALA A 68 27.07 -2.03 -16.19
N CYS A 69 26.06 -2.85 -15.88
CA CYS A 69 24.69 -2.43 -15.60
C CYS A 69 24.41 -2.29 -14.09
N GLY A 70 25.32 -1.70 -13.32
CA GLY A 70 25.17 -1.58 -11.86
C GLY A 70 24.07 -0.60 -11.43
N HIS A 71 23.93 0.51 -12.15
CA HIS A 71 22.96 1.58 -11.85
C HIS A 71 21.51 1.08 -11.89
N GLU A 72 21.09 0.54 -13.03
CA GLU A 72 19.74 -0.01 -13.23
C GLU A 72 19.40 -1.12 -12.22
N ARG A 73 20.39 -1.94 -11.84
CA ARG A 73 20.20 -2.97 -10.79
C ARG A 73 19.93 -2.35 -9.43
N HIS A 74 20.65 -1.27 -9.10
CA HIS A 74 20.45 -0.57 -7.84
C HIS A 74 19.09 0.11 -7.80
N GLU A 75 18.66 0.76 -8.90
CA GLU A 75 17.34 1.39 -8.98
C GLU A 75 16.20 0.38 -8.81
N TYR A 76 16.28 -0.77 -9.50
CA TYR A 76 15.32 -1.84 -9.31
C TYR A 76 15.28 -2.32 -7.85
N SER A 77 16.44 -2.47 -7.21
CA SER A 77 16.53 -2.93 -5.81
C SER A 77 15.97 -1.90 -4.83
N ALA A 78 16.21 -0.61 -5.06
CA ALA A 78 15.70 0.49 -4.25
C ALA A 78 14.16 0.54 -4.30
N CYS A 79 13.61 0.44 -5.51
CA CYS A 79 12.18 0.42 -5.74
C CYS A 79 11.49 -0.78 -5.05
N MET A 80 12.09 -1.98 -5.12
CA MET A 80 11.58 -3.15 -4.35
C MET A 80 11.65 -2.94 -2.83
N HIS A 81 12.64 -2.18 -2.34
CA HIS A 81 12.76 -1.86 -0.92
C HIS A 81 11.71 -0.86 -0.45
N GLU A 82 11.37 0.13 -1.29
CA GLU A 82 10.32 1.09 -1.02
C GLU A 82 8.95 0.41 -0.94
N ASP A 83 8.64 -0.49 -1.89
CA ASP A 83 7.42 -1.30 -1.88
C ASP A 83 7.29 -2.11 -0.57
N TYR A 84 8.38 -2.76 -0.15
CA TYR A 84 8.41 -3.50 1.11
C TYR A 84 8.17 -2.58 2.32
N THR A 85 8.82 -1.42 2.34
CA THR A 85 8.71 -0.46 3.44
C THR A 85 7.30 0.09 3.56
N ILE A 86 6.63 0.34 2.43
CA ILE A 86 5.25 0.80 2.40
C ILE A 86 4.32 -0.26 2.99
N ARG A 87 4.43 -1.52 2.55
CA ARG A 87 3.65 -2.65 3.11
C ARG A 87 3.90 -2.83 4.60
N PHE A 88 5.13 -2.62 5.05
CA PHE A 88 5.47 -2.69 6.47
C PHE A 88 4.81 -1.56 7.29
N LYS A 89 4.80 -0.33 6.76
CA LYS A 89 4.12 0.81 7.39
C LYS A 89 2.62 0.58 7.50
N GLU A 90 1.98 0.00 6.50
CA GLU A 90 0.56 -0.37 6.53
C GLU A 90 0.27 -1.42 7.61
N TYR A 91 1.10 -2.45 7.70
CA TYR A 91 0.98 -3.49 8.72
C TYR A 91 1.08 -2.91 10.14
N GLU A 92 2.09 -2.07 10.41
CA GLU A 92 2.22 -1.42 11.70
C GLU A 92 1.06 -0.48 12.01
N ARG A 93 0.56 0.24 11.00
CA ARG A 93 -0.58 1.15 11.14
C ARG A 93 -1.84 0.39 11.54
N ALA A 94 -2.13 -0.72 10.86
CA ALA A 94 -3.26 -1.60 11.18
C ALA A 94 -3.13 -2.18 12.59
N ARG A 95 -1.93 -2.62 12.98
CA ARG A 95 -1.65 -3.14 14.33
C ARG A 95 -1.95 -2.10 15.41
N ARG A 96 -1.44 -0.86 15.26
CA ARG A 96 -1.65 0.23 16.23
C ARG A 96 -3.12 0.65 16.33
N LEU A 97 -3.87 0.57 15.23
CA LEU A 97 -5.29 0.87 15.23
C LEU A 97 -6.08 -0.19 16.01
N LYS A 98 -5.79 -1.47 15.77
CA LYS A 98 -6.40 -2.59 16.50
C LYS A 98 -6.12 -2.52 18.00
N GLU A 99 -4.88 -2.25 18.40
CA GLU A 99 -4.53 -2.06 19.83
C GLU A 99 -5.32 -0.89 20.47
N ARG A 100 -5.53 0.20 19.72
CA ARG A 100 -6.35 1.33 20.18
C ARG A 100 -7.81 0.93 20.34
N GLU A 101 -8.39 0.21 19.38
CA GLU A 101 -9.76 -0.29 19.44
C GLU A 101 -9.97 -1.23 20.63
N GLU A 102 -9.05 -2.17 20.86
CA GLU A 102 -9.09 -3.07 22.01
C GLU A 102 -9.02 -2.32 23.35
N ARG A 103 -8.18 -1.28 23.44
CA ARG A 103 -8.11 -0.41 24.63
C ARG A 103 -9.40 0.36 24.86
N LEU A 104 -10.02 0.88 23.81
CA LEU A 104 -11.31 1.58 23.90
C LEU A 104 -12.42 0.61 24.29
N ALA A 105 -12.46 -0.60 23.71
CA ALA A 105 -13.42 -1.64 24.04
C ALA A 105 -13.33 -2.09 25.51
N LYS A 106 -12.10 -2.21 26.06
CA LYS A 106 -11.90 -2.51 27.50
C LYS A 106 -12.42 -1.40 28.41
N LYS A 107 -12.23 -0.13 28.03
CA LYS A 107 -12.77 1.03 28.78
C LYS A 107 -14.30 1.17 28.65
N ALA A 108 -14.82 0.85 27.47
CA ALA A 108 -16.24 0.93 27.12
C ALA A 108 -17.07 -0.28 27.59
N LYS A 109 -16.43 -1.30 28.17
CA LYS A 109 -17.10 -2.26 29.06
C LYS A 109 -17.11 -1.66 30.47
N PRO A 110 -18.08 -0.80 30.84
CA PRO A 110 -18.32 -0.54 32.25
C PRO A 110 -18.65 -1.87 32.91
N LEU A 111 -18.24 -1.99 34.18
CA LEU A 111 -18.37 -3.14 35.06
C LEU A 111 -19.76 -3.79 34.97
N LEU A 112 -19.97 -4.72 34.02
CA LEU A 112 -21.09 -5.67 34.05
C LEU A 112 -20.71 -6.86 34.93
N GLN A 113 -20.30 -6.53 36.15
CA GLN A 113 -20.10 -7.42 37.29
C GLN A 113 -20.57 -6.65 38.54
N GLU A 114 -21.86 -6.35 38.57
CA GLU A 114 -22.66 -6.25 39.79
C GLU A 114 -23.82 -7.24 39.61
#